data_AF-A0A7X2KZG5-F1
#
_entry.id   AF-A0A7X2KZG5-F1
#
_cell.length_a   1.000
_cell.length_b   1.000
_cell.length_c   1.000
_cell.angle_alpha   90.00
_cell.angle_beta   90.00
_cell.angle_gamma   90.00
#
_symmetry.space_group_name_H-M   'P 1'
#
loop_
_entity.id
_entity.type
_entity.pdbx_description
1 polymer ?
#
loop_
_entity_poly.entity_id
_entity_poly.type
_entity_poly.pdbx_seq_one_letter_code
_entity_poly.pdbx_strand_id
1 'polypeptide(L)'
;MQLIHRMFADSANGVDVINHFIRTTSAKRMEIFRKVLEECGKLDNSVPATDVQRLGYFSAAVNAPMIIGSRFGQMDLLPDTIKGRVPDILTNEAISERIDWCLNAMFPHHAKFTDKQEKS
;
A
#
# COMPACT_ATOMS: atom_id res chain seq x y z
N MET A 1 4.49 12.46 -5.93
CA MET A 1 5.07 11.97 -4.66
C MET A 1 5.25 13.04 -3.58
N GLN A 2 5.64 14.29 -3.91
CA GLN A 2 5.79 15.39 -2.94
C GLN A 2 4.52 15.74 -2.12
N LEU A 3 3.34 15.61 -2.72
CA LEU A 3 2.07 15.93 -2.04
C LEU A 3 1.79 15.01 -0.84
N ILE A 4 2.06 13.71 -0.97
CA ILE A 4 1.83 12.73 0.09
C ILE A 4 2.79 12.95 1.25
N HIS A 5 4.08 13.20 0.95
CA HIS A 5 5.07 13.55 1.97
C HIS A 5 4.67 14.81 2.74
N ARG A 6 4.21 15.85 2.03
CA ARG A 6 3.79 17.12 2.65
C ARG A 6 2.53 16.95 3.49
N MET A 7 1.57 16.16 3.02
CA MET A 7 0.36 15.83 3.80
C MET A 7 0.65 15.09 5.10
N PHE A 8 1.55 14.10 5.09
CA PHE A 8 1.94 13.39 6.32
C PHE A 8 2.77 14.28 7.26
N ALA A 9 3.61 15.16 6.71
CA ALA A 9 4.36 16.13 7.50
C ALA A 9 3.43 17.18 8.16
N ASP A 10 2.47 17.71 7.41
CA ASP A 10 1.56 18.75 7.89
C ASP A 10 0.43 18.21 8.79
N SER A 11 0.02 16.94 8.60
CA SER A 11 -0.90 16.26 9.54
C SER A 11 -0.28 16.09 10.91
N ALA A 12 1.03 15.82 10.97
CA ALA A 12 1.75 15.76 12.23
C ALA A 12 1.82 17.12 12.96
N ASN A 13 1.63 18.22 12.23
CA ASN A 13 1.53 19.58 12.78
C ASN A 13 0.09 19.97 13.15
N GLY A 14 -0.87 19.04 13.11
CA GLY A 14 -2.23 19.27 13.64
C GLY A 14 -3.13 20.17 12.77
N VAL A 15 -2.81 20.37 11.50
CA VAL A 15 -3.60 21.24 10.61
C VAL A 15 -4.96 20.61 10.28
N ASP A 16 -6.05 21.19 10.79
CA ASP A 16 -7.41 20.64 10.70
C ASP A 16 -7.89 20.34 9.28
N VAL A 17 -7.59 21.23 8.32
CA VAL A 17 -7.94 21.01 6.90
C VAL A 17 -7.22 19.79 6.31
N ILE A 18 -5.99 19.52 6.76
CA ILE A 18 -5.19 18.37 6.32
C ILE A 18 -5.69 17.10 7.00
N ASN A 19 -6.07 17.16 8.27
CA ASN A 19 -6.71 16.05 8.96
C ASN A 19 -8.06 15.68 8.33
N HIS A 20 -8.90 16.65 7.95
CA HIS A 20 -10.15 16.40 7.24
C HIS A 20 -9.91 15.81 5.85
N PHE A 21 -8.94 16.35 5.10
CA PHE A 21 -8.56 15.84 3.79
C PHE A 21 -8.04 14.40 3.86
N ILE A 22 -7.18 14.09 4.85
CA ILE A 22 -6.67 12.74 5.09
C ILE A 22 -7.80 11.79 5.48
N ARG A 23 -8.70 12.18 6.39
CA ARG A 23 -9.85 11.33 6.75
C ARG A 23 -10.70 10.98 5.53
N THR A 24 -11.06 11.98 4.72
CA THR A 24 -11.89 11.78 3.52
C THR A 24 -11.17 10.95 2.46
N THR A 25 -9.88 11.19 2.24
CA THR A 25 -9.08 10.47 1.24
C THR A 25 -8.79 9.04 1.68
N SER A 26 -8.50 8.82 2.96
CA SER A 26 -8.28 7.50 3.55
C SER A 26 -9.56 6.67 3.53
N ALA A 27 -10.72 7.24 3.88
CA ALA A 27 -11.99 6.52 3.81
C ALA A 27 -12.31 6.04 2.39
N LYS A 28 -12.17 6.91 1.39
CA LYS A 28 -12.34 6.54 -0.02
C LYS A 28 -11.35 5.45 -0.46
N ARG A 29 -10.10 5.53 -0.01
CA ARG A 29 -9.07 4.53 -0.31
C ARG A 29 -9.38 3.17 0.33
N MET A 30 -9.84 3.15 1.58
CA MET A 30 -10.24 1.92 2.26
C MET A 30 -11.43 1.25 1.56
N GLU A 31 -12.38 2.03 1.05
CA GLU A 31 -13.50 1.47 0.29
C GLU A 31 -13.04 0.85 -1.04
N ILE A 32 -12.07 1.47 -1.73
CA ILE A 32 -11.46 0.87 -2.93
C ILE A 32 -10.75 -0.45 -2.56
N PHE A 33 -9.96 -0.46 -1.49
CA PHE A 33 -9.27 -1.67 -1.03
C PHE A 33 -10.26 -2.79 -0.71
N ARG A 34 -11.34 -2.48 0.01
CA ARG A 34 -12.41 -3.43 0.33
C ARG A 34 -13.02 -4.02 -0.94
N LYS A 35 -13.34 -3.20 -1.95
CA LYS A 35 -13.89 -3.67 -3.23
C LYS A 35 -12.94 -4.58 -3.98
N VAL A 36 -11.65 -4.24 -4.05
CA VAL A 36 -10.63 -5.10 -4.69
C VAL A 36 -10.59 -6.46 -4.01
N LEU A 37 -10.53 -6.48 -2.69
CA LEU A 37 -10.48 -7.73 -1.92
C LEU A 37 -11.76 -8.56 -2.04
N GLU A 38 -12.92 -7.91 -2.15
CA GLU A 38 -14.20 -8.58 -2.41
C GLU A 38 -14.21 -9.26 -3.77
N GLU A 39 -13.76 -8.58 -4.83
CA GLU A 39 -13.65 -9.17 -6.17
C GLU A 39 -12.65 -10.32 -6.21
N CYS A 40 -11.48 -10.17 -5.57
CA CYS A 40 -10.53 -11.28 -5.44
C CYS A 40 -11.12 -12.46 -4.67
N GLY A 41 -11.85 -12.20 -3.58
CA GLY A 41 -12.51 -13.23 -2.76
C GLY A 41 -13.59 -14.02 -3.49
N LYS A 42 -14.26 -13.42 -4.50
CA LYS A 42 -15.19 -14.12 -5.39
C LYS A 42 -14.48 -15.14 -6.29
N LEU A 43 -13.20 -14.90 -6.59
CA LEU A 43 -12.40 -15.69 -7.52
C LEU A 43 -11.58 -16.77 -6.80
N ASP A 44 -11.05 -16.46 -5.62
CA ASP A 44 -10.32 -17.38 -4.76
C ASP A 44 -10.57 -17.02 -3.30
N ASN A 45 -11.03 -17.99 -2.51
CA ASN A 45 -11.20 -17.83 -1.07
C ASN A 45 -10.54 -18.99 -0.29
N SER A 46 -9.57 -19.66 -0.90
CA SER A 46 -8.91 -20.85 -0.36
C SER A 46 -8.04 -20.55 0.87
N VAL A 47 -7.46 -19.36 0.96
CA VAL A 47 -6.68 -18.93 2.13
C VAL A 47 -7.62 -18.40 3.21
N PRO A 48 -7.68 -19.05 4.39
CA PRO A 48 -8.55 -18.61 5.47
C PRO A 48 -8.04 -17.31 6.09
N ALA A 49 -8.82 -16.24 5.95
CA ALA A 49 -8.59 -14.96 6.60
C ALA A 49 -9.92 -14.21 6.73
N THR A 50 -10.06 -13.44 7.80
CA THR A 50 -11.17 -12.50 7.94
C THR A 50 -10.99 -11.30 7.00
N ASP A 51 -12.07 -10.62 6.65
CA ASP A 51 -12.02 -9.41 5.82
C ASP A 51 -11.12 -8.32 6.42
N VAL A 52 -11.13 -8.19 7.75
CA VAL A 52 -10.29 -7.22 8.47
C VAL A 52 -8.80 -7.59 8.35
N GLN A 53 -8.45 -8.88 8.38
CA GLN A 53 -7.07 -9.31 8.16
C GLN A 53 -6.61 -9.02 6.73
N ARG A 54 -7.45 -9.32 5.73
CA ARG A 54 -7.15 -9.02 4.32
C ARG A 54 -6.99 -7.53 4.07
N LEU A 55 -7.92 -6.73 4.61
CA LEU A 55 -7.87 -5.27 4.51
C LEU A 55 -6.62 -4.69 5.19
N GLY A 56 -6.27 -5.19 6.38
CA GLY A 56 -5.07 -4.79 7.10
C GLY A 56 -3.79 -5.10 6.30
N TYR A 57 -3.69 -6.30 5.74
CA TYR A 57 -2.52 -6.74 4.98
C TYR A 57 -2.36 -5.94 3.67
N PHE A 58 -3.44 -5.78 2.91
CA PHE A 58 -3.45 -4.99 1.68
C PHE A 58 -3.17 -3.52 1.94
N SER A 59 -3.79 -2.94 2.98
CA SER A 59 -3.54 -1.57 3.37
C SER A 59 -2.09 -1.35 3.80
N ALA A 60 -1.46 -2.32 4.47
CA ALA A 60 -0.06 -2.21 4.90
C ALA A 60 0.89 -2.24 3.69
N ALA A 61 0.65 -3.12 2.71
CA ALA A 61 1.45 -3.21 1.48
C ALA A 61 1.51 -1.89 0.71
N VAL A 62 0.41 -1.12 0.71
CA VAL A 62 0.32 0.18 0.05
C VAL A 62 0.84 1.32 0.94
N ASN A 63 0.47 1.34 2.23
CA ASN A 63 0.70 2.50 3.08
C ASN A 63 2.04 2.50 3.82
N ALA A 64 2.55 1.34 4.25
CA ALA A 64 3.79 1.27 5.02
C ALA A 64 5.01 1.88 4.30
N PRO A 65 5.21 1.69 2.97
CA PRO A 65 6.31 2.33 2.25
C PRO A 65 6.27 3.85 2.31
N MET A 66 5.08 4.47 2.29
CA MET A 66 4.93 5.92 2.41
C MET A 66 5.36 6.43 3.79
N ILE A 67 5.14 5.64 4.85
CA ILE A 67 5.56 5.96 6.22
C ILE A 67 7.08 5.79 6.35
N ILE A 68 7.62 4.66 5.91
CA ILE A 68 9.08 4.38 5.94
C ILE A 68 9.82 5.44 5.11
N GLY A 69 9.31 5.70 3.90
CA GLY A 69 9.80 6.67 2.93
C GLY A 69 9.89 8.09 3.45
N SER A 70 8.91 8.50 4.26
CA SER A 70 8.80 9.88 4.75
C SER A 70 9.41 10.10 6.12
N ARG A 71 9.35 9.12 7.02
CA ARG A 71 9.71 9.33 8.44
C ARG A 71 10.97 8.59 8.85
N PHE A 72 11.13 7.33 8.45
CA PHE A 72 12.23 6.51 8.98
C PHE A 72 13.59 6.97 8.44
N GLY A 73 13.63 7.41 7.17
CA GLY A 73 14.83 8.03 6.60
C GLY A 73 15.23 9.35 7.26
N GLN A 74 14.28 10.10 7.83
CA GLN A 74 14.52 11.38 8.49
C GLN A 74 14.91 11.23 9.97
N MET A 75 14.49 10.13 10.61
CA MET A 75 14.71 9.87 12.04
C MET A 75 15.98 9.04 12.31
N ASP A 76 16.79 8.76 11.29
CA ASP A 76 18.01 7.94 11.38
C ASP A 76 17.77 6.53 11.96
N LEU A 77 16.55 6.00 11.77
CA LEU A 77 16.16 4.68 12.26
C LEU A 77 16.59 3.55 11.32
N LEU A 78 17.15 3.89 10.17
CA LEU A 78 17.53 2.96 9.12
C LEU A 78 19.06 2.85 9.06
N PRO A 79 19.61 1.63 8.96
CA PRO A 79 21.03 1.45 8.68
C PRO A 79 21.48 2.23 7.43
N ASP A 80 22.72 2.74 7.46
CA ASP A 80 23.30 3.49 6.33
C ASP A 80 23.28 2.71 5.02
N THR A 81 23.38 1.37 5.10
CA THR A 81 23.32 0.45 3.96
C THR A 81 21.99 0.50 3.20
N ILE A 82 20.91 0.97 3.83
CA ILE A 82 19.58 1.03 3.22
C ILE A 82 19.01 2.44 3.15
N LYS A 83 19.56 3.40 3.93
CA LYS A 83 19.07 4.79 4.00
C LYS A 83 19.01 5.47 2.63
N GLY A 84 20.01 5.25 1.77
CA GLY A 84 20.04 5.78 0.40
C GLY A 84 19.02 5.16 -0.56
N ARG A 85 18.43 4.01 -0.20
CA ARG A 85 17.51 3.23 -1.05
C ARG A 85 16.05 3.41 -0.67
N VAL A 86 15.77 4.22 0.35
CA VAL A 86 14.42 4.54 0.81
C VAL A 86 13.53 5.16 -0.29
N PRO A 87 14.04 5.94 -1.25
CA PRO A 87 13.21 6.39 -2.38
C PRO A 87 12.74 5.24 -3.29
N ASP A 88 13.50 4.14 -3.39
CA ASP A 88 13.22 3.02 -4.30
C ASP A 88 11.90 2.33 -3.96
N ILE A 89 11.52 2.29 -2.67
CA ILE A 89 10.27 1.66 -2.25
C ILE A 89 9.04 2.51 -2.59
N LEU A 90 9.20 3.77 -3.01
CA LEU A 90 8.10 4.67 -3.33
C LEU A 90 7.79 4.75 -4.83
N THR A 91 8.57 4.08 -5.68
CA THR A 91 8.33 4.03 -7.13
C THR A 91 7.00 3.33 -7.44
N ASN A 92 6.41 3.65 -8.58
CA ASN A 92 5.17 3.00 -9.00
C ASN A 92 5.38 1.50 -9.19
N GLU A 93 6.53 1.11 -9.72
CA GLU A 93 6.93 -0.27 -9.96
C GLU A 93 6.99 -1.06 -8.65
N ALA A 94 7.66 -0.50 -7.63
CA ALA A 94 7.75 -1.14 -6.32
C ALA A 94 6.39 -1.19 -5.60
N ILE A 95 5.52 -0.21 -5.81
CA ILE A 95 4.15 -0.23 -5.29
C ILE A 95 3.34 -1.35 -5.95
N SER A 96 3.37 -1.45 -7.28
CA SER A 96 2.68 -2.50 -8.04
C SER A 96 3.17 -3.88 -7.64
N GLU A 97 4.49 -4.09 -7.57
CA GLU A 97 5.08 -5.37 -7.18
C GLU A 97 4.62 -5.83 -5.78
N ARG A 98 4.57 -4.91 -4.80
CA ARG A 98 4.07 -5.25 -3.46
C ARG A 98 2.58 -5.56 -3.44
N ILE A 99 1.78 -4.88 -4.26
CA ILE A 99 0.36 -5.19 -4.43
C ILE A 99 0.23 -6.61 -5.01
N ASP A 100 1.00 -6.95 -6.03
CA ASP A 100 0.99 -8.28 -6.65
C ASP A 100 1.40 -9.37 -5.67
N TRP A 101 2.49 -9.17 -4.91
CA TRP A 101 2.90 -10.09 -3.86
C TRP A 101 1.82 -10.28 -2.80
N CYS A 102 1.17 -9.19 -2.39
CA CYS A 102 0.10 -9.23 -1.40
C CYS A 102 -1.11 -10.01 -1.90
N LEU A 103 -1.56 -9.75 -3.13
CA LEU A 103 -2.69 -10.44 -3.74
C LEU A 103 -2.38 -11.92 -3.99
N ASN A 104 -1.21 -12.25 -4.53
CA ASN A 104 -0.80 -13.64 -4.75
C ASN A 104 -0.69 -14.44 -3.44
N ALA A 105 -0.30 -13.80 -2.33
CA ALA A 105 -0.27 -14.46 -1.03
C ALA A 105 -1.68 -14.73 -0.47
N MET A 106 -2.65 -13.82 -0.70
CA MET A 106 -4.03 -13.96 -0.21
C MET A 106 -4.92 -14.79 -1.16
N PHE A 107 -4.58 -14.82 -2.44
CA PHE A 107 -5.38 -15.38 -3.54
C PHE A 107 -4.50 -16.20 -4.51
N PRO A 108 -3.81 -17.25 -4.04
CA PRO A 108 -2.75 -17.95 -4.79
C PRO A 108 -3.26 -18.69 -6.03
N HIS A 109 -4.52 -19.12 -6.05
CA HIS A 109 -5.10 -19.81 -7.21
C HIS A 109 -5.55 -18.84 -8.31
N HIS A 110 -5.38 -17.53 -8.08
CA HIS A 110 -5.61 -16.48 -9.07
C HIS A 110 -4.30 -15.84 -9.58
N ALA A 111 -3.14 -16.47 -9.42
CA ALA A 111 -1.82 -15.92 -9.78
C ALA A 111 -1.61 -15.54 -11.28
N LYS A 112 -2.66 -15.48 -12.10
CA LYS A 112 -2.66 -14.92 -13.46
C LYS A 112 -3.15 -13.47 -13.54
N PHE A 113 -3.05 -12.66 -12.48
CA PHE A 113 -3.12 -11.19 -12.66
C PHE A 113 -1.96 -10.66 -13.52
N THR A 114 -0.88 -11.44 -13.62
CA THR A 114 0.31 -11.18 -14.45
C THR A 114 0.49 -12.27 -15.52
N ASP A 115 -0.55 -12.64 -16.28
CA ASP A 115 -0.25 -13.11 -17.64
C ASP A 115 0.17 -11.86 -18.42
N LYS A 116 1.49 -11.72 -18.59
CA LYS A 116 2.08 -10.87 -19.62
C LYS A 116 1.24 -10.99 -20.88
N GLN A 117 1.00 -9.85 -21.52
CA GLN A 117 0.75 -9.80 -22.95
C GLN A 117 1.93 -10.47 -23.67
N GLU A 118 1.90 -11.79 -23.80
CA GLU A 118 2.73 -12.54 -24.73
C GLU A 118 1.78 -13.32 -25.65
N LYS A 119 1.65 -12.76 -26.85
CA LYS A 119 1.29 -13.37 -28.13
C LYS A 119 -0.20 -13.66 -28.38
N SER A 120 -0.80 -12.81 -29.22
CA SER A 120 -1.10 -13.18 -30.61
C SER A 120 -1.01 -11.96 -31.53
#